data_AF-A0A9P7AFH5-F1
#
_entry.id   AF-A0A9P7AFH5-F1
#
_cell.length_a   1.000
_cell.length_b   1.000
_cell.length_c   1.000
_cell.angle_alpha   90.00
_cell.angle_beta   90.00
_cell.angle_gamma   90.00
#
_symmetry.space_group_name_H-M   'P 1'
#
loop_
_entity.id
_entity.type
_entity.pdbx_description
1 polymer ?
#
loop_
_entity_poly.entity_id
_entity_poly.type
_entity_poly.pdbx_seq_one_letter_code
_entity_poly.pdbx_strand_id
1 'polypeptide(L)'
;MEPPTPTSFRFNDLPTELALVIFKHAAQPPFAQYVPYTRDPYSSALSLCQVSKDVRRAVLPELLHTVLLSTARHLLAFVRALRMQKTYIDQQHDLAFDYAPCVHRMSIEEFRGAVHIPAADTPPPMPELECEFDIGLLAPVILGVSSLTIKFGSLGLLTRCLKHLCNSDVDLDVDHKNSLFPLSMKSLTLLGSCCYQWSPFVKSVHGYAFLASIQHLTVLFSPSFQKCLPFQCNCVDKIQMEDSLPCMLSLCIVRGPFEGLKTFSLAIPHINLPLVAQRAPEDIWVKLLTLPASALPDPCTPEEIERLELNLRQMLHFCHDCSFIAS
;
A
#
# COMPACT_ATOMS: atom_id res chain seq x y z
N MET A 1 -48.92 -18.70 -26.02
CA MET A 1 -48.60 -18.02 -24.76
C MET A 1 -47.51 -17.02 -25.09
N GLU A 2 -47.85 -15.73 -25.15
CA GLU A 2 -46.84 -14.67 -25.28
C GLU A 2 -46.07 -14.57 -23.95
N PRO A 3 -44.73 -14.43 -24.00
CA PRO A 3 -43.96 -14.17 -22.81
C PRO A 3 -44.36 -12.80 -22.24
N PRO A 4 -44.48 -12.65 -20.91
CA PRO A 4 -44.78 -11.36 -20.31
C PRO A 4 -43.72 -10.34 -20.72
N THR A 5 -44.16 -9.21 -21.27
CA THR A 5 -43.27 -8.11 -21.63
C THR A 5 -42.61 -7.57 -20.36
N PRO A 6 -41.28 -7.40 -20.34
CA PRO A 6 -40.58 -6.90 -19.17
C PRO A 6 -41.05 -5.48 -18.86
N THR A 7 -41.68 -5.31 -17.70
CA THR A 7 -42.09 -3.99 -17.20
C THR A 7 -40.84 -3.22 -16.79
N SER A 8 -40.45 -2.20 -17.57
CA SER A 8 -39.33 -1.33 -17.21
C SER A 8 -39.76 -0.37 -16.09
N PHE A 9 -39.08 -0.40 -14.96
CA PHE A 9 -39.24 0.59 -13.90
C PHE A 9 -38.53 1.89 -14.30
N ARG A 10 -39.20 3.05 -14.14
CA ARG A 10 -38.58 4.35 -14.41
C ARG A 10 -37.70 4.74 -13.24
N PHE A 11 -36.42 5.00 -13.51
CA PHE A 11 -35.47 5.41 -12.47
C PHE A 11 -35.89 6.70 -11.74
N ASN A 12 -36.61 7.60 -12.41
CA ASN A 12 -37.11 8.84 -11.81
C ASN A 12 -38.19 8.62 -10.75
N ASP A 13 -38.82 7.44 -10.71
CA ASP A 13 -39.81 7.09 -9.69
C ASP A 13 -39.13 6.51 -8.43
N LEU A 14 -37.80 6.35 -8.45
CA LEU A 14 -37.02 5.86 -7.33
C LEU A 14 -36.78 7.00 -6.32
N PRO A 15 -37.05 6.80 -5.02
CA PRO A 15 -36.63 7.73 -3.98
C PRO A 15 -35.12 7.96 -4.02
N THR A 16 -34.70 9.22 -3.87
CA THR A 16 -33.28 9.62 -3.93
C THR A 16 -32.43 8.83 -2.93
N GLU A 17 -32.95 8.59 -1.73
CA GLU A 17 -32.27 7.82 -0.68
C GLU A 17 -31.98 6.39 -1.14
N LEU A 18 -32.94 5.77 -1.83
CA LEU A 18 -32.78 4.42 -2.35
C LEU A 18 -31.81 4.39 -3.53
N ALA A 19 -31.83 5.40 -4.41
CA ALA A 19 -30.86 5.56 -5.47
C ALA A 19 -29.42 5.66 -4.92
N LEU A 20 -29.20 6.47 -3.88
CA LEU A 20 -27.89 6.62 -3.23
C LEU A 20 -27.42 5.32 -2.57
N VAL A 21 -28.32 4.55 -1.95
CA VAL A 21 -28.00 3.23 -1.41
C VAL A 21 -27.57 2.27 -2.52
N ILE A 22 -28.26 2.25 -3.66
CA ILE A 22 -27.88 1.44 -4.82
C ILE A 22 -26.49 1.87 -5.33
N PHE A 23 -26.25 3.17 -5.46
CA PHE A 23 -24.97 3.70 -5.92
C PHE A 23 -23.82 3.29 -5.00
N LYS A 24 -24.02 3.42 -3.69
CA LYS A 24 -23.05 2.99 -2.68
C LYS A 24 -22.72 1.50 -2.80
N HIS A 25 -23.74 0.64 -2.88
CA HIS A 25 -23.52 -0.80 -3.04
C HIS A 25 -22.86 -1.17 -4.36
N ALA A 26 -23.17 -0.46 -5.45
CA ALA A 26 -22.55 -0.69 -6.76
C ALA A 26 -21.08 -0.23 -6.80
N ALA A 27 -20.71 0.74 -5.97
CA ALA A 27 -19.36 1.32 -5.89
C ALA A 27 -18.44 0.69 -4.84
N GLN A 28 -18.99 -0.08 -3.89
CA GLN A 28 -18.24 -0.77 -2.85
C GLN A 28 -18.29 -2.28 -3.05
N PRO A 29 -17.48 -2.83 -3.99
CA PRO A 29 -17.47 -4.27 -4.24
C PRO A 29 -17.05 -5.04 -2.97
N PRO A 30 -17.69 -6.19 -2.67
CA PRO A 30 -17.28 -7.02 -1.54
C PRO A 30 -15.93 -7.69 -1.87
N PHE A 31 -14.83 -7.10 -1.39
CA PHE A 31 -13.48 -7.69 -1.52
C PHE A 31 -13.29 -9.00 -0.73
N ALA A 32 -14.28 -9.39 0.09
CA ALA A 32 -14.22 -10.58 0.93
C ALA A 32 -14.54 -11.90 0.17
N GLN A 33 -15.09 -11.83 -1.04
CA GLN A 33 -15.47 -13.03 -1.79
C GLN A 33 -14.36 -13.39 -2.77
N TYR A 34 -13.63 -14.47 -2.44
CA TYR A 34 -12.59 -15.08 -3.27
C TYR A 34 -13.24 -15.76 -4.48
N VAL A 35 -13.75 -14.97 -5.41
CA VAL A 35 -14.12 -15.42 -6.75
C VAL A 35 -13.03 -14.91 -7.68
N PRO A 36 -12.36 -15.77 -8.46
CA PRO A 36 -11.37 -15.31 -9.43
C PRO A 36 -12.00 -14.23 -10.30
N TYR A 37 -11.52 -12.98 -10.15
CA TYR A 37 -12.11 -11.80 -10.77
C TYR A 37 -12.01 -11.90 -12.30
N THR A 38 -12.98 -12.53 -12.93
CA THR A 38 -13.17 -12.50 -14.39
C THR A 38 -13.78 -11.17 -14.84
N ARG A 39 -14.28 -10.37 -13.89
CA ARG A 39 -14.93 -9.07 -14.14
C ARG A 39 -14.35 -8.01 -13.23
N ASP A 40 -14.19 -6.80 -13.77
CA ASP A 40 -13.80 -5.60 -13.02
C ASP A 40 -14.79 -5.35 -11.87
N PRO A 41 -14.32 -5.36 -10.59
CA PRO A 41 -15.18 -5.19 -9.43
C PRO A 41 -15.90 -3.83 -9.41
N TYR A 42 -15.41 -2.84 -10.16
CA TYR A 42 -16.01 -1.51 -10.26
C TYR A 42 -16.85 -1.29 -11.52
N SER A 43 -17.03 -2.31 -12.37
CA SER A 43 -17.72 -2.16 -13.65
C SER A 43 -19.11 -1.52 -13.53
N SER A 44 -19.91 -1.92 -12.53
CA SER A 44 -21.23 -1.33 -12.27
C SER A 44 -21.16 0.16 -11.92
N ALA A 45 -20.24 0.55 -11.03
CA ALA A 45 -20.06 1.95 -10.65
C ALA A 45 -19.57 2.81 -11.83
N LEU A 46 -18.66 2.28 -12.65
CA LEU A 46 -18.21 2.96 -13.86
C LEU A 46 -19.35 3.17 -14.86
N SER A 47 -20.25 2.19 -15.02
CA SER A 47 -21.47 2.36 -15.84
C SER A 47 -22.41 3.41 -15.26
N LEU A 48 -22.60 3.45 -13.94
CA LEU A 48 -23.43 4.48 -13.30
C LEU A 48 -22.86 5.89 -13.51
N CYS A 49 -21.54 6.06 -13.43
CA CYS A 49 -20.86 7.32 -13.70
C CYS A 49 -21.07 7.87 -15.13
N GLN A 50 -21.60 7.06 -16.06
CA GLN A 50 -21.90 7.46 -17.43
C GLN A 50 -23.36 7.90 -17.62
N VAL A 51 -24.25 7.66 -16.65
CA VAL A 51 -25.69 7.95 -16.76
C VAL A 51 -25.96 9.46 -16.80
N SER A 52 -25.40 10.20 -15.84
CA SER A 52 -25.51 11.66 -15.79
C SER A 52 -24.41 12.27 -14.93
N LYS A 53 -24.26 13.59 -15.00
CA LYS A 53 -23.33 14.36 -14.15
C LYS A 53 -23.63 14.19 -12.66
N ASP A 54 -24.90 14.20 -12.28
CA ASP A 54 -25.31 14.09 -10.87
C ASP A 54 -25.08 12.68 -10.34
N VAL A 55 -25.40 11.64 -11.13
CA VAL A 55 -25.12 10.25 -10.78
C VAL A 55 -23.61 10.06 -10.63
N ARG A 56 -22.80 10.59 -11.56
CA ARG A 56 -21.34 10.57 -11.47
C ARG A 56 -20.85 11.20 -10.17
N ARG A 57 -21.34 12.38 -9.80
CA ARG A 57 -20.93 13.08 -8.56
C ARG A 57 -21.35 12.34 -7.29
N ALA A 58 -22.45 11.60 -7.33
CA ALA A 58 -22.90 10.75 -6.22
C ALA A 58 -22.09 9.45 -6.10
N VAL A 59 -21.70 8.84 -7.23
CA VAL A 59 -21.00 7.55 -7.27
C VAL A 59 -19.50 7.69 -7.04
N LEU A 60 -18.86 8.74 -7.57
CA LEU A 60 -17.40 8.92 -7.51
C LEU A 60 -16.82 8.90 -6.08
N PRO A 61 -17.41 9.57 -5.06
CA PRO A 61 -16.91 9.48 -3.69
C PRO A 61 -16.84 8.03 -3.18
N GLU A 62 -17.88 7.25 -3.44
CA GLU A 62 -17.97 5.85 -3.00
C GLU A 62 -17.00 4.95 -3.79
N LEU A 63 -16.84 5.22 -5.09
CA LEU A 63 -15.92 4.50 -5.96
C LEU A 63 -14.45 4.74 -5.55
N LEU A 64 -14.10 6.00 -5.26
CA LEU A 64 -12.75 6.43 -4.92
C LEU A 64 -12.37 6.14 -3.47
N HIS A 65 -13.32 5.76 -2.62
CA HIS A 65 -13.08 5.43 -1.22
C HIS A 65 -11.94 4.42 -1.04
N THR A 66 -11.78 3.47 -1.97
CA THR A 66 -10.67 2.52 -1.99
C THR A 66 -10.09 2.42 -3.40
N VAL A 67 -8.79 2.69 -3.54
CA VAL A 67 -8.08 2.65 -4.83
C VAL A 67 -7.03 1.55 -4.81
N LEU A 68 -7.06 0.66 -5.80
CA LEU A 68 -6.15 -0.48 -5.91
C LEU A 68 -5.23 -0.31 -7.14
N LEU A 69 -3.94 -0.08 -6.89
CA LEU A 69 -2.90 0.16 -7.89
C LEU A 69 -1.92 -1.01 -7.89
N SER A 70 -2.38 -2.16 -8.39
CA SER A 70 -1.60 -3.40 -8.36
C SER A 70 -0.39 -3.43 -9.31
N THR A 71 -0.39 -2.60 -10.36
CA THR A 71 0.69 -2.53 -11.35
C THR A 71 1.18 -1.10 -11.54
N ALA A 72 2.41 -0.94 -12.03
CA ALA A 72 2.94 0.38 -12.40
C ALA A 72 2.07 1.09 -13.47
N ARG A 73 1.42 0.32 -14.35
CA ARG A 73 0.48 0.86 -15.36
C ARG A 73 -0.76 1.47 -14.69
N HIS A 74 -1.30 0.84 -13.66
CA HIS A 74 -2.44 1.38 -12.90
C HIS A 74 -2.07 2.67 -12.19
N LEU A 75 -0.89 2.73 -11.56
CA LEU A 75 -0.38 3.95 -10.94
C LEU A 75 -0.23 5.09 -11.95
N LEU A 76 0.37 4.82 -13.11
CA LEU A 76 0.49 5.81 -14.20
C LEU A 76 -0.87 6.29 -14.71
N ALA A 77 -1.83 5.38 -14.89
CA ALA A 77 -3.19 5.73 -15.29
C ALA A 77 -3.87 6.62 -14.25
N PHE A 78 -3.66 6.34 -12.96
CA PHE A 78 -4.19 7.17 -11.87
C PHE A 78 -3.57 8.57 -11.88
N VAL A 79 -2.25 8.70 -12.05
CA VAL A 79 -1.59 10.03 -12.17
C VAL A 79 -2.10 10.81 -13.37
N ARG A 80 -2.32 10.15 -14.52
CA ARG A 80 -2.93 10.80 -15.70
C ARG A 80 -4.35 11.27 -15.41
N ALA A 81 -5.14 10.48 -14.67
CA ALA A 81 -6.48 10.87 -14.25
C ALA A 81 -6.44 12.10 -13.34
N LEU A 82 -5.52 12.16 -12.36
CA LEU A 82 -5.33 13.33 -11.51
C LEU A 82 -4.97 14.58 -12.33
N ARG A 83 -4.05 14.44 -13.30
CA ARG A 83 -3.66 15.54 -14.20
C ARG A 83 -4.86 16.05 -15.00
N MET A 84 -5.65 15.13 -15.56
CA MET A 84 -6.87 15.49 -16.29
C MET A 84 -7.88 16.21 -15.40
N GLN A 85 -8.10 15.74 -14.16
CA GLN A 85 -9.01 16.41 -13.23
C GLN A 85 -8.51 17.79 -12.82
N LYS A 86 -7.21 17.98 -12.62
CA LYS A 86 -6.62 19.30 -12.39
C LYS A 86 -6.92 20.24 -13.56
N THR A 87 -6.67 19.81 -14.80
CA THR A 87 -7.00 20.61 -15.99
C THR A 87 -8.50 20.93 -16.07
N TYR A 88 -9.37 19.98 -15.72
CA TYR A 88 -10.82 20.22 -15.67
C TYR A 88 -11.20 21.26 -14.61
N ILE A 89 -10.59 21.20 -13.43
CA ILE A 89 -10.82 22.18 -12.36
C ILE A 89 -10.36 23.57 -12.82
N ASP A 90 -9.15 23.67 -13.39
CA ASP A 90 -8.58 24.93 -13.89
C ASP A 90 -9.47 25.56 -14.99
N GLN A 91 -10.12 24.73 -15.80
CA GLN A 91 -11.03 25.15 -16.87
C GLN A 91 -12.49 25.30 -16.42
N GLN A 92 -12.81 25.10 -15.14
CA GLN A 92 -14.18 25.06 -14.61
C GLN A 92 -15.09 24.09 -15.39
N HIS A 93 -14.53 22.98 -15.88
CA HIS A 93 -15.23 22.01 -16.70
C HIS A 93 -16.33 21.30 -15.89
N ASP A 94 -17.47 21.02 -16.50
CA ASP A 94 -18.62 20.41 -15.81
C ASP A 94 -18.34 19.05 -15.18
N LEU A 95 -17.39 18.31 -15.75
CA LEU A 95 -16.94 17.00 -15.27
C LEU A 95 -15.77 17.07 -14.27
N ALA A 96 -15.35 18.27 -13.88
CA ALA A 96 -14.34 18.47 -12.84
C ALA A 96 -14.82 17.83 -11.53
N PHE A 97 -13.93 17.05 -10.93
CA PHE A 97 -14.15 16.39 -9.65
C PHE A 97 -12.80 16.22 -8.94
N ASP A 98 -12.68 16.74 -7.72
CA ASP A 98 -11.46 16.60 -6.93
C ASP A 98 -11.39 15.19 -6.32
N TYR A 99 -10.38 14.43 -6.74
CA TYR A 99 -10.22 13.03 -6.33
C TYR A 99 -9.63 12.94 -4.93
N ALA A 100 -8.73 13.86 -4.57
CA ALA A 100 -7.93 13.78 -3.35
C ALA A 100 -8.76 13.58 -2.07
N PRO A 101 -9.83 14.36 -1.79
CA PRO A 101 -10.59 14.22 -0.56
C PRO A 101 -11.44 12.95 -0.49
N CYS A 102 -11.68 12.27 -1.60
CA CYS A 102 -12.50 11.05 -1.65
C CYS A 102 -11.68 9.76 -1.46
N VAL A 103 -10.36 9.82 -1.57
CA VAL A 103 -9.51 8.63 -1.43
C VAL A 103 -9.19 8.37 0.03
N HIS A 104 -9.90 7.43 0.65
CA HIS A 104 -9.68 7.08 2.06
C HIS A 104 -8.69 5.94 2.24
N ARG A 105 -8.65 4.99 1.31
CA ARG A 105 -7.76 3.83 1.35
C ARG A 105 -7.08 3.66 0.00
N MET A 106 -5.78 3.39 0.02
CA MET A 106 -5.02 3.13 -1.20
C MET A 106 -4.14 1.91 -1.03
N SER A 107 -4.08 1.06 -2.05
CA SER A 107 -3.13 -0.05 -2.14
C SER A 107 -2.20 0.18 -3.33
N ILE A 108 -0.89 0.15 -3.09
CA ILE A 108 0.15 0.32 -4.11
C ILE A 108 1.06 -0.90 -4.06
N GLU A 109 0.91 -1.79 -5.03
CA GLU A 109 1.70 -3.01 -5.03
C GLU A 109 2.99 -2.83 -5.81
N GLU A 110 2.93 -2.50 -7.09
CA GLU A 110 4.13 -2.42 -7.92
C GLU A 110 4.46 -0.98 -8.30
N PHE A 111 5.55 -0.48 -7.74
CA PHE A 111 6.23 0.72 -8.21
C PHE A 111 7.70 0.39 -8.46
N ARG A 112 8.05 0.31 -9.74
CA ARG A 112 9.45 0.28 -10.17
C ARG A 112 9.93 1.72 -10.29
N GLY A 113 10.11 2.37 -9.15
CA GLY A 113 10.92 3.58 -9.14
C GLY A 113 12.33 3.16 -9.54
N ALA A 114 12.90 3.79 -10.57
CA ALA A 114 14.27 3.55 -11.00
C ALA A 114 15.22 3.66 -9.80
N VAL A 115 15.48 2.54 -9.13
CA VAL A 115 16.65 2.38 -8.27
C VAL A 115 17.69 1.84 -9.22
N HIS A 116 18.29 2.74 -9.99
CA HIS A 116 19.56 2.44 -10.63
C HIS A 116 20.57 2.26 -9.50
N ILE A 117 20.75 1.01 -9.07
CA ILE A 117 22.04 0.63 -8.53
C ILE A 117 22.90 0.49 -9.79
N PRO A 118 23.85 1.39 -10.05
CA PRO A 118 24.76 1.21 -11.17
C PRO A 118 25.59 -0.04 -10.85
N ALA A 119 25.21 -1.19 -11.41
CA ALA A 119 26.15 -2.30 -11.49
C ALA A 119 27.24 -1.85 -12.47
N ALA A 120 28.49 -1.90 -12.00
CA ALA A 120 29.64 -1.24 -12.62
C ALA A 120 29.88 -1.61 -14.10
N ASP A 121 29.29 -2.70 -14.58
CA ASP A 121 29.54 -3.27 -15.91
C ASP A 121 28.28 -3.47 -16.78
N THR A 122 27.10 -3.01 -16.36
CA THR A 122 25.89 -3.10 -17.21
C THR A 122 25.80 -1.92 -18.18
N PRO A 123 25.55 -2.15 -19.48
CA PRO A 123 25.28 -1.08 -20.43
C PRO A 123 24.13 -0.22 -19.92
N PRO A 124 24.14 1.11 -20.20
CA PRO A 124 23.10 2.00 -19.74
C PRO A 124 21.75 1.41 -20.18
N PRO A 125 20.84 1.13 -19.24
CA PRO A 125 19.52 0.64 -19.60
C PRO A 125 18.93 1.64 -20.59
N MET A 126 18.24 1.10 -21.62
CA MET A 126 17.39 1.89 -22.50
C MET A 126 16.67 2.96 -21.68
N PRO A 127 16.46 4.18 -22.21
CA PRO A 127 15.69 5.21 -21.53
C PRO A 127 14.25 4.70 -21.37
N GLU A 128 14.05 3.85 -20.37
CA GLU A 128 12.75 3.49 -19.83
C GLU A 128 12.15 4.83 -19.52
N LEU A 129 11.07 5.16 -20.24
CA LEU A 129 10.34 6.41 -20.12
C LEU A 129 10.41 6.85 -18.66
N GLU A 130 11.22 7.87 -18.40
CA GLU A 130 11.04 8.76 -17.26
C GLU A 130 9.71 9.45 -17.54
N CYS A 131 8.62 8.70 -17.46
CA CYS A 131 7.29 9.23 -17.38
C CYS A 131 7.31 9.82 -16.00
N GLU A 132 7.75 11.09 -15.94
CA GLU A 132 7.93 11.88 -14.75
C GLU A 132 6.62 11.75 -13.98
N PHE A 133 6.64 10.87 -12.98
CA PHE A 133 5.52 10.71 -12.08
C PHE A 133 5.41 12.07 -11.43
N ASP A 134 4.32 12.77 -11.71
CA ASP A 134 4.06 14.07 -11.15
C ASP A 134 3.79 13.89 -9.65
N ILE A 135 4.88 13.84 -8.89
CA ILE A 135 4.85 13.61 -7.45
C ILE A 135 4.04 14.72 -6.77
N GLY A 136 4.01 15.93 -7.35
CA GLY A 136 3.19 17.03 -6.85
C GLY A 136 1.69 16.76 -6.92
N LEU A 137 1.21 16.03 -7.93
CA LEU A 137 -0.18 15.60 -8.00
C LEU A 137 -0.46 14.38 -7.13
N LEU A 138 0.50 13.46 -7.03
CA LEU A 138 0.29 12.18 -6.37
C LEU A 138 0.47 12.25 -4.85
N ALA A 139 1.42 13.06 -4.36
CA ALA A 139 1.75 13.17 -2.94
C ALA A 139 0.56 13.62 -2.08
N PRO A 140 -0.23 14.65 -2.44
CA PRO A 140 -1.40 15.04 -1.65
C PRO A 140 -2.41 13.91 -1.50
N VAL A 141 -2.60 13.10 -2.54
CA VAL A 141 -3.53 11.96 -2.48
C VAL A 141 -2.98 10.84 -1.60
N ILE A 142 -1.73 10.40 -1.83
CA ILE A 142 -1.12 9.30 -1.04
C ILE A 142 -1.01 9.68 0.44
N LEU A 143 -0.59 10.91 0.75
CA LEU A 143 -0.39 11.35 2.13
C LEU A 143 -1.70 11.74 2.82
N GLY A 144 -2.75 11.99 2.03
CA GLY A 144 -4.10 12.31 2.50
C GLY A 144 -5.00 11.10 2.76
N VAL A 145 -4.58 9.87 2.46
CA VAL A 145 -5.38 8.68 2.75
C VAL A 145 -5.33 8.32 4.23
N SER A 146 -6.43 7.77 4.77
CA SER A 146 -6.49 7.28 6.15
C SER A 146 -5.73 5.96 6.37
N SER A 147 -5.66 5.13 5.32
CA SER A 147 -4.99 3.83 5.33
C SER A 147 -4.26 3.58 4.02
N LEU A 148 -2.95 3.33 4.09
CA LEU A 148 -2.11 3.00 2.95
C LEU A 148 -1.62 1.56 3.06
N THR A 149 -1.82 0.78 2.01
CA THR A 149 -1.16 -0.51 1.82
C THR A 149 -0.10 -0.34 0.74
N ILE A 150 1.13 -0.74 1.01
CA ILE A 150 2.24 -0.59 0.06
C ILE A 150 3.18 -1.79 0.13
N LYS A 151 3.62 -2.32 -1.02
CA LYS A 151 4.71 -3.31 -1.01
C LYS A 151 6.02 -2.66 -0.57
N PHE A 152 6.84 -3.40 0.16
CA PHE A 152 8.16 -2.95 0.59
C PHE A 152 8.97 -2.35 -0.57
N GLY A 153 9.03 -3.02 -1.72
CA GLY A 153 9.77 -2.54 -2.90
C GLY A 153 9.26 -1.22 -3.51
N SER A 154 8.07 -0.78 -3.10
CA SER A 154 7.42 0.45 -3.56
C SER A 154 7.58 1.61 -2.57
N LEU A 155 8.25 1.42 -1.43
CA LEU A 155 8.47 2.46 -0.40
C LEU A 155 9.24 3.68 -0.91
N GLY A 156 10.06 3.51 -1.95
CA GLY A 156 10.70 4.62 -2.65
C GLY A 156 9.72 5.68 -3.15
N LEU A 157 8.49 5.28 -3.53
CA LEU A 157 7.43 6.23 -3.90
C LEU A 157 6.99 7.07 -2.71
N LEU A 158 6.67 6.42 -1.59
CA LEU A 158 6.26 7.11 -0.36
C LEU A 158 7.36 8.07 0.12
N THR A 159 8.61 7.65 0.01
CA THR A 159 9.79 8.49 0.31
C THR A 159 9.83 9.74 -0.56
N ARG A 160 9.58 9.61 -1.87
CA ARG A 160 9.51 10.73 -2.81
C ARG A 160 8.35 11.67 -2.49
N CYS A 161 7.17 11.14 -2.15
CA CYS A 161 6.02 11.93 -1.74
C CYS A 161 6.29 12.74 -0.47
N LEU A 162 6.88 12.12 0.56
CA LEU A 162 7.26 12.80 1.79
C LEU A 162 8.29 13.90 1.55
N LYS A 163 9.35 13.61 0.78
CA LYS A 163 10.35 14.61 0.39
C LYS A 163 9.73 15.76 -0.39
N HIS A 164 8.83 15.46 -1.32
CA HIS A 164 8.13 16.50 -2.08
C HIS A 164 7.33 17.41 -1.16
N LEU A 165 6.56 16.84 -0.21
CA LEU A 165 5.78 17.63 0.75
C LEU A 165 6.68 18.54 1.62
N CYS A 166 7.85 18.04 2.03
CA CYS A 166 8.78 18.83 2.85
C CYS A 166 9.57 19.88 2.06
N ASN A 167 9.76 19.67 0.76
CA ASN A 167 10.47 20.60 -0.12
C ASN A 167 9.53 21.58 -0.82
N SER A 168 8.26 21.23 -0.98
CA SER A 168 7.22 22.17 -1.39
C SER A 168 7.03 23.11 -0.20
N ASP A 169 7.77 24.20 -0.22
CA ASP A 169 7.62 25.39 0.62
C ASP A 169 6.25 26.02 0.30
N VAL A 170 5.19 25.25 0.50
CA VAL A 170 3.82 25.73 0.41
C VAL A 170 3.75 26.73 1.55
N ASP A 171 3.61 27.99 1.17
CA ASP A 171 3.43 29.18 1.99
C ASP A 171 2.21 28.96 2.89
N LEU A 172 2.39 28.12 3.92
CA LEU A 172 1.43 27.86 4.96
C LEU A 172 1.47 29.12 5.82
N ASP A 173 0.60 30.05 5.46
CA ASP A 173 0.37 31.34 6.09
C ASP A 173 0.63 31.29 7.60
N VAL A 174 1.49 32.19 8.06
CA VAL A 174 2.48 32.05 9.16
C VAL A 174 1.86 32.04 10.57
N ASP A 175 0.53 31.96 10.70
CA ASP A 175 -0.16 32.07 12.00
C ASP A 175 -0.57 30.73 12.64
N HIS A 176 -0.24 29.59 12.04
CA HIS A 176 -0.47 28.25 12.64
C HIS A 176 0.83 27.49 12.89
N LYS A 177 1.70 28.07 13.72
CA LYS A 177 3.04 27.56 14.11
C LYS A 177 3.12 26.14 14.69
N ASN A 178 2.03 25.39 14.85
CA ASN A 178 2.04 24.06 15.50
C ASN A 178 1.30 22.94 14.76
N SER A 179 0.67 23.16 13.60
CA SER A 179 0.11 22.05 12.81
C SER A 179 1.05 21.67 11.67
N LEU A 180 2.25 21.22 12.04
CA LEU A 180 3.14 20.53 11.13
C LEU A 180 2.40 19.31 10.57
N PHE A 181 1.97 19.42 9.32
CA PHE A 181 1.44 18.35 8.47
C PHE A 181 0.10 17.73 8.93
N PRO A 182 -1.04 17.99 8.26
CA PRO A 182 -2.22 17.15 8.42
C PRO A 182 -2.02 15.84 7.65
N LEU A 183 -1.03 15.03 8.06
CA LEU A 183 -0.98 13.62 7.68
C LEU A 183 -2.20 12.97 8.29
N SER A 184 -3.20 12.69 7.47
CA SER A 184 -4.43 12.00 7.88
C SER A 184 -4.24 10.49 8.03
N MET A 185 -3.10 9.98 7.55
CA MET A 185 -2.77 8.57 7.54
C MET A 185 -2.54 8.05 8.95
N LYS A 186 -3.44 7.16 9.39
CA LYS A 186 -3.36 6.50 10.69
C LYS A 186 -2.88 5.06 10.59
N SER A 187 -3.01 4.46 9.41
CA SER A 187 -2.73 3.04 9.19
C SER A 187 -1.81 2.83 7.99
N LEU A 188 -0.72 2.10 8.21
CA LEU A 188 0.20 1.63 7.18
C LEU A 188 0.21 0.11 7.15
N THR A 189 0.05 -0.49 5.98
CA THR A 189 0.20 -1.92 5.75
C THR A 189 1.35 -2.17 4.78
N LEU A 190 2.36 -2.91 5.21
CA LEU A 190 3.52 -3.27 4.41
C LEU A 190 3.37 -4.68 3.87
N LEU A 191 3.50 -4.85 2.55
CA LEU A 191 3.37 -6.13 1.87
C LEU A 191 4.71 -6.66 1.36
N GLY A 192 4.92 -7.96 1.46
CA GLY A 192 6.03 -8.67 0.82
C GLY A 192 7.25 -8.86 1.73
N SER A 193 8.41 -9.08 1.13
CA SER A 193 9.67 -9.25 1.86
C SER A 193 10.27 -7.90 2.24
N CYS A 194 10.82 -7.81 3.45
CA CYS A 194 11.58 -6.63 3.89
C CYS A 194 12.66 -6.32 2.84
N CYS A 195 12.62 -5.11 2.29
CA CYS A 195 13.49 -4.70 1.20
C CYS A 195 14.56 -3.72 1.71
N TYR A 196 15.64 -3.61 0.95
CA TYR A 196 16.72 -2.65 1.16
C TYR A 196 16.26 -1.19 1.26
N GLN A 197 15.03 -0.84 0.82
CA GLN A 197 14.49 0.51 0.93
C GLN A 197 13.94 0.83 2.33
N TRP A 198 13.64 -0.18 3.16
CA TRP A 198 13.09 0.05 4.50
C TRP A 198 14.08 0.75 5.44
N SER A 199 15.34 0.29 5.50
CA SER A 199 16.35 0.92 6.37
C SER A 199 16.61 2.39 6.00
N PRO A 200 16.84 2.76 4.73
CA PRO A 200 16.92 4.17 4.31
C PRO A 200 15.66 4.97 4.62
N PHE A 201 14.47 4.37 4.48
CA PHE A 201 13.21 5.03 4.81
C PHE A 201 13.14 5.41 6.29
N VAL A 202 13.35 4.43 7.17
CA VAL A 202 13.31 4.62 8.64
C VAL A 202 14.40 5.58 9.13
N LYS A 203 15.59 5.53 8.54
CA LYS A 203 16.72 6.41 8.90
C LYS A 203 16.57 7.84 8.36
N SER A 204 15.70 8.06 7.37
CA SER A 204 15.44 9.40 6.86
C SER A 204 14.60 10.20 7.86
N VAL A 205 14.88 11.51 8.01
CA VAL A 205 14.11 12.40 8.89
C VAL A 205 12.61 12.38 8.54
N HIS A 206 12.29 12.41 7.25
CA HIS A 206 10.91 12.40 6.78
C HIS A 206 10.19 11.07 7.05
N GLY A 207 10.86 9.94 6.79
CA GLY A 207 10.29 8.62 7.06
C GLY A 207 10.12 8.38 8.56
N TYR A 208 11.09 8.79 9.38
CA TYR A 208 11.00 8.74 10.84
C TYR A 208 9.79 9.52 11.35
N ALA A 209 9.66 10.81 10.95
CA ALA A 209 8.56 11.66 11.38
C ALA A 209 7.19 11.12 10.93
N PHE A 210 7.13 10.58 9.70
CA PHE A 210 5.94 9.91 9.19
C PHE A 210 5.58 8.65 9.99
N LEU A 211 6.55 7.79 10.30
CA LEU A 211 6.29 6.60 11.10
C LEU A 211 5.86 6.95 12.53
N ALA A 212 6.35 8.08 13.06
CA ALA A 212 5.94 8.54 14.39
C ALA A 212 4.50 9.05 14.41
N SER A 213 3.92 9.43 13.26
CA SER A 213 2.54 9.92 13.17
C SER A 213 1.49 8.83 12.92
N ILE A 214 1.90 7.64 12.47
CA ILE A 214 0.96 6.52 12.26
C ILE A 214 0.58 5.85 13.58
N GLN A 215 -0.66 5.35 13.66
CA GLN A 215 -1.20 4.69 14.85
C GLN A 215 -1.26 3.16 14.71
N HIS A 216 -1.32 2.67 13.48
CA HIS A 216 -1.48 1.26 13.18
C HIS A 216 -0.50 0.83 12.09
N LEU A 217 0.34 -0.15 12.39
CA LEU A 217 1.25 -0.75 11.43
C LEU A 217 0.86 -2.22 11.25
N THR A 218 0.66 -2.66 10.02
CA THR A 218 0.45 -4.06 9.67
C THR A 218 1.58 -4.51 8.75
N VAL A 219 2.19 -5.66 9.02
CA VAL A 219 3.20 -6.26 8.15
C VAL A 219 2.71 -7.61 7.68
N LEU A 220 2.64 -7.77 6.35
CA LEU A 220 2.23 -8.99 5.68
C LEU A 220 3.43 -9.56 4.92
N PHE A 221 4.09 -10.57 5.49
CA PHE A 221 5.21 -11.22 4.81
C PHE A 221 4.72 -12.16 3.72
N SER A 222 5.43 -12.16 2.59
CA SER A 222 5.21 -13.15 1.54
C SER A 222 5.50 -14.56 2.07
N PRO A 223 4.72 -15.60 1.71
CA PRO A 223 5.05 -16.99 2.03
C PRO A 223 6.47 -17.39 1.58
N SER A 224 6.96 -16.80 0.48
CA SER A 224 8.33 -17.01 0.01
C SER A 224 9.40 -16.56 0.99
N PHE A 225 9.06 -15.68 1.95
CA PHE A 225 9.99 -15.23 2.99
C PHE A 225 10.45 -16.40 3.88
N GLN A 226 9.63 -17.43 4.07
CA GLN A 226 10.02 -18.64 4.81
C GLN A 226 11.21 -19.37 4.16
N LYS A 227 11.36 -19.27 2.83
CA LYS A 227 12.50 -19.85 2.10
C LYS A 227 13.78 -19.02 2.22
N CYS A 228 13.67 -17.76 2.65
CA CYS A 228 14.80 -16.84 2.88
C CYS A 228 15.25 -16.81 4.35
N LEU A 229 14.61 -17.60 5.21
CA LEU A 229 15.04 -17.84 6.61
C LEU A 229 16.12 -18.95 6.81
N PRO A 230 16.84 -19.52 5.83
CA PRO A 230 17.69 -20.68 6.10
C PRO A 230 19.00 -20.32 6.80
N PHE A 231 19.27 -19.05 7.09
CA PHE A 231 20.37 -18.69 7.98
C PHE A 231 19.88 -18.80 9.41
N GLN A 232 20.18 -19.96 10.01
CA GLN A 232 20.28 -20.14 11.46
C GLN A 232 21.03 -18.95 12.04
N CYS A 233 20.30 -17.96 12.54
CA CYS A 233 20.82 -17.20 13.64
C CYS A 233 21.05 -18.26 14.73
N ASN A 234 22.28 -18.46 15.20
CA ASN A 234 22.61 -19.48 16.23
C ASN A 234 21.81 -19.33 17.53
N CYS A 235 20.93 -18.32 17.63
CA CYS A 235 19.92 -18.15 18.66
C CYS A 235 18.70 -19.09 18.48
N VAL A 236 18.50 -19.71 17.31
CA VAL A 236 17.22 -20.34 16.90
C VAL A 236 17.20 -21.87 17.09
N ASP A 237 18.32 -22.51 17.42
CA ASP A 237 18.44 -23.97 17.42
C ASP A 237 17.55 -24.74 18.43
N LYS A 238 16.74 -24.05 19.25
CA LYS A 238 15.78 -24.68 20.18
C LYS A 238 14.42 -23.99 20.29
N ILE A 239 14.12 -23.04 19.42
CA ILE A 239 13.01 -22.11 19.64
C ILE A 239 11.84 -22.46 18.72
N GLN A 240 10.68 -22.77 19.31
CA GLN A 240 9.44 -22.93 18.55
C GLN A 240 9.17 -21.61 17.81
N MET A 241 8.59 -21.64 16.60
CA MET A 241 8.45 -20.46 15.73
C MET A 241 7.88 -19.21 16.44
N GLU A 242 7.09 -19.39 17.50
CA GLU A 242 6.57 -18.33 18.36
C GLU A 242 7.66 -17.50 19.07
N ASP A 243 8.81 -18.06 19.47
CA ASP A 243 9.89 -17.28 20.10
C ASP A 243 10.97 -16.78 19.10
N SER A 244 10.81 -17.01 17.79
CA SER A 244 11.65 -16.43 16.71
C SER A 244 11.12 -15.11 16.15
N LEU A 245 9.84 -14.81 16.43
CA LEU A 245 9.17 -13.55 16.10
C LEU A 245 9.96 -12.30 16.55
N PRO A 246 10.57 -12.26 17.75
CA PRO A 246 11.31 -11.10 18.24
C PRO A 246 12.48 -10.69 17.34
N CYS A 247 13.19 -11.63 16.71
CA CYS A 247 14.32 -11.31 15.82
C CYS A 247 13.87 -10.70 14.48
N MET A 248 12.76 -11.20 13.94
CA MET A 248 12.15 -10.63 12.73
C MET A 248 11.65 -9.19 12.98
N LEU A 249 11.05 -8.98 14.14
CA LEU A 249 10.57 -7.66 14.56
C LEU A 249 11.72 -6.72 14.85
N SER A 250 12.81 -7.16 15.51
CA SER A 250 13.96 -6.31 15.78
C SER A 250 14.68 -5.86 14.50
N LEU A 251 14.72 -6.71 13.48
CA LEU A 251 15.31 -6.39 12.18
C LEU A 251 14.49 -5.37 11.37
N CYS A 252 13.17 -5.36 11.56
CA CYS A 252 12.26 -4.52 10.79
C CYS A 252 11.73 -3.32 11.57
N ILE A 253 11.81 -3.30 12.90
CA ILE A 253 11.08 -2.34 13.73
C ILE A 253 11.98 -1.90 14.88
N VAL A 254 12.73 -0.83 14.64
CA VAL A 254 13.34 -0.06 15.73
C VAL A 254 12.21 0.71 16.40
N ARG A 255 12.06 0.63 17.73
CA ARG A 255 10.95 1.27 18.46
C ARG A 255 10.90 2.79 18.32
N GLY A 256 12.05 3.45 18.15
CA GLY A 256 12.19 4.91 18.05
C GLY A 256 11.17 5.60 17.11
N PRO A 257 11.13 5.28 15.80
CA PRO A 257 10.17 5.87 14.86
C PRO A 257 8.70 5.57 15.15
N PHE A 258 8.33 4.78 16.17
CA PHE A 258 6.96 4.32 16.42
C PHE A 258 6.36 4.85 17.71
N GLU A 259 6.81 5.99 18.21
CA GLU A 259 6.28 6.60 19.45
C GLU A 259 4.76 6.82 19.42
N GLY A 260 4.17 7.15 18.26
CA GLY A 260 2.72 7.33 18.09
C GLY A 260 1.93 6.04 17.83
N LEU A 261 2.62 4.89 17.72
CA LEU A 261 1.99 3.63 17.37
C LEU A 261 1.11 3.12 18.52
N LYS A 262 -0.11 2.68 18.20
CA LYS A 262 -1.04 2.05 19.15
C LYS A 262 -1.05 0.55 19.01
N THR A 263 -1.10 0.08 17.76
CA THR A 263 -1.14 -1.36 17.46
C THR A 263 -0.17 -1.71 16.36
N PHE A 264 0.51 -2.84 16.56
CA PHE A 264 1.32 -3.50 15.57
C PHE A 264 0.67 -4.84 15.22
N SER A 265 0.42 -5.10 13.93
CA SER A 265 -0.13 -6.37 13.47
C SER A 265 0.83 -7.08 12.53
N LEU A 266 0.97 -8.38 12.74
CA LEU A 266 1.80 -9.25 11.92
C LEU A 266 0.93 -10.38 11.36
N ALA A 267 0.85 -10.50 10.04
CA ALA A 267 0.25 -11.67 9.44
C ALA A 267 1.27 -12.79 9.31
N ILE A 268 0.93 -13.92 9.93
CA ILE A 268 1.72 -15.14 9.89
C ILE A 268 0.97 -16.11 8.97
N PRO A 269 1.49 -16.38 7.75
CA PRO A 269 0.90 -17.39 6.89
C PRO A 269 1.16 -18.78 7.50
N HIS A 270 0.09 -19.53 7.74
CA HIS A 270 0.19 -20.94 8.09
C HIS A 270 0.16 -21.76 6.81
N ILE A 271 1.33 -22.24 6.39
CA ILE A 271 1.45 -23.17 5.29
C ILE A 271 1.41 -24.57 5.91
N ASN A 272 0.24 -25.22 5.86
CA ASN A 272 0.19 -26.65 6.11
C ASN A 272 0.82 -27.33 4.90
N LEU A 273 2.14 -27.54 4.90
CA LEU A 273 2.80 -28.30 3.83
C LEU A 273 2.27 -29.74 3.88
N PRO A 274 1.44 -30.20 2.92
CA PRO A 274 1.14 -31.61 2.86
C PRO A 274 2.43 -32.32 2.48
N LEU A 275 2.92 -33.19 3.38
CA LEU A 275 4.07 -34.05 3.16
C LEU A 275 3.91 -34.99 1.95
N VAL A 276 2.74 -35.02 1.30
CA VAL A 276 2.43 -35.88 0.16
C VAL A 276 1.72 -35.06 -0.92
N ALA A 277 2.35 -35.02 -2.09
CA ALA A 277 1.97 -34.25 -3.27
C ALA A 277 0.51 -34.52 -3.72
N GLN A 278 -0.41 -33.60 -3.43
CA GLN A 278 -1.66 -33.46 -4.18
C GLN A 278 -1.92 -31.98 -4.48
N ARG A 279 -2.04 -31.68 -5.79
CA ARG A 279 -2.19 -30.35 -6.39
C ARG A 279 -3.61 -29.76 -6.21
N ALA A 280 -4.12 -29.70 -4.98
CA ALA A 280 -5.24 -28.82 -4.68
C ALA A 280 -4.69 -27.40 -4.42
N PRO A 281 -5.41 -26.32 -4.77
CA PRO A 281 -5.05 -24.98 -4.30
C PRO A 281 -5.01 -25.03 -2.77
N GLU A 282 -3.83 -24.83 -2.20
CA GLU A 282 -3.64 -24.86 -0.76
C GLU A 282 -4.48 -23.75 -0.13
N ASP A 283 -5.37 -24.11 0.80
CA ASP A 283 -6.05 -23.13 1.64
C ASP A 283 -4.99 -22.48 2.54
N ILE A 284 -4.45 -21.34 2.10
CA ILE A 284 -3.54 -20.53 2.89
C ILE A 284 -4.39 -19.78 3.93
N TRP A 285 -4.29 -20.21 5.19
CA TRP A 285 -4.89 -19.53 6.31
C TRP A 285 -3.85 -18.59 6.93
N VAL A 286 -4.27 -17.35 7.19
CA VAL A 286 -3.39 -16.29 7.71
C VAL A 286 -3.84 -15.95 9.12
N LYS A 287 -2.97 -16.15 10.12
CA LYS A 287 -3.21 -15.68 11.48
C LYS A 287 -2.69 -14.26 11.60
N LEU A 288 -3.56 -13.31 11.91
CA LEU A 288 -3.17 -11.94 12.22
C LEU A 288 -2.88 -11.83 13.72
N LEU A 289 -1.62 -11.68 14.08
CA LEU A 289 -1.19 -11.40 15.44
C LEU A 289 -1.16 -9.89 15.65
N THR A 290 -2.07 -9.35 16.46
CA THR A 290 -2.09 -7.92 16.82
C THR A 290 -1.57 -7.73 18.23
N LEU A 291 -0.53 -6.91 18.36
CA LEU A 291 0.13 -6.56 19.61
C LEU A 291 -0.07 -5.06 19.90
N PRO A 292 -0.23 -4.67 21.17
CA PRO A 292 -0.14 -3.26 21.54
C PRO A 292 1.30 -2.77 21.32
N ALA A 293 1.50 -1.49 21.03
CA ALA A 293 2.84 -0.93 20.82
C ALA A 293 3.77 -1.07 22.04
N SER A 294 3.20 -1.12 23.26
CA SER A 294 3.94 -1.40 24.49
C SER A 294 4.54 -2.81 24.56
N ALA A 295 4.08 -3.74 23.73
CA ALA A 295 4.64 -5.08 23.63
C ALA A 295 5.80 -5.17 22.62
N LEU A 296 6.13 -4.08 21.91
CA LEU A 296 7.31 -4.04 21.05
C LEU A 296 8.58 -4.00 21.90
N PRO A 297 9.59 -4.80 21.57
CA PRO A 297 10.86 -4.82 22.31
C PRO A 297 11.48 -3.43 22.34
N ASP A 298 12.15 -3.12 23.45
CA ASP A 298 12.98 -1.92 23.53
C ASP A 298 14.05 -1.93 22.43
N PRO A 299 14.46 -0.75 21.95
CA PRO A 299 15.45 -0.68 20.87
C PRO A 299 16.71 -1.43 21.31
N CYS A 300 17.12 -2.38 20.45
CA CYS A 300 18.43 -3.01 20.56
C CYS A 300 19.51 -1.93 20.70
N THR A 301 20.55 -2.22 21.46
CA THR A 301 21.72 -1.34 21.55
C THR A 301 22.26 -1.04 20.14
N PRO A 302 22.87 0.12 19.89
CA PRO A 302 23.41 0.44 18.56
C PRO A 302 24.32 -0.66 17.98
N GLU A 303 25.08 -1.34 18.84
CA GLU A 303 25.95 -2.47 18.49
C GLU A 303 25.15 -3.70 18.00
N GLU A 304 24.02 -4.00 18.64
CA GLU A 304 23.10 -5.06 18.21
C GLU A 304 22.41 -4.71 16.89
N ILE A 305 22.03 -3.45 16.69
CA ILE A 305 21.46 -2.97 15.41
C ILE A 305 22.49 -3.12 14.29
N GLU A 306 23.73 -2.67 14.50
CA GLU A 306 24.80 -2.78 13.50
C GLU A 306 25.10 -4.24 13.15
N ARG A 307 25.15 -5.12 14.16
CA ARG A 307 25.31 -6.56 13.97
C ARG A 307 24.15 -7.19 13.19
N LEU A 308 22.92 -6.81 13.50
CA LEU A 308 21.71 -7.26 12.81
C LEU A 308 21.67 -6.76 11.35
N GLU A 309 22.03 -5.50 11.09
CA GLU A 309 22.15 -4.95 9.74
C GLU A 309 23.24 -5.64 8.91
N LEU A 310 24.40 -5.94 9.51
CA LEU A 310 25.48 -6.68 8.87
C LEU A 310 25.01 -8.09 8.46
N ASN A 311 24.34 -8.79 9.37
CA ASN A 311 23.77 -10.11 9.09
C ASN A 311 22.72 -10.05 7.97
N LEU A 312 21.85 -9.04 7.96
CA LEU A 312 20.86 -8.82 6.90
C LEU A 312 21.51 -8.57 5.53
N ARG A 313 22.55 -7.72 5.48
CA ARG A 313 23.28 -7.46 4.22
C ARG A 313 23.92 -8.72 3.67
N GLN A 314 24.52 -9.54 4.55
CA GLN A 314 25.06 -10.83 4.17
C GLN A 314 23.96 -11.77 3.64
N MET A 315 22.84 -11.90 4.36
CA MET A 315 21.69 -12.72 3.95
C MET A 315 21.08 -12.30 2.60
N LEU A 316 20.93 -10.99 2.37
CA LEU A 316 20.37 -10.46 1.13
C LEU A 316 21.31 -10.66 -0.06
N HIS A 317 22.63 -10.57 0.14
CA HIS A 317 23.63 -10.92 -0.88
C HIS A 317 23.47 -12.40 -1.30
N PHE A 318 23.34 -13.31 -0.34
CA PHE A 318 23.11 -14.73 -0.62
C PHE A 318 21.77 -15.01 -1.31
N CYS A 319 20.69 -14.32 -0.94
CA CYS A 319 19.39 -14.50 -1.59
C CYS A 319 19.41 -14.05 -3.06
N HIS A 320 20.13 -12.97 -3.38
CA HIS A 320 20.26 -12.48 -4.76
C HIS A 320 20.97 -13.50 -5.65
N ASP A 321 21.97 -14.20 -5.12
CA ASP A 321 22.68 -15.29 -5.79
C ASP A 321 21.79 -16.53 -5.98
N CYS A 322 20.93 -16.87 -5.02
CA CYS A 322 19.98 -17.98 -5.16
C CYS A 322 18.86 -17.71 -6.16
N SER A 323 18.37 -16.47 -6.31
CA SER A 323 17.36 -16.12 -7.33
C SER A 323 17.87 -16.24 -8.76
N PHE A 324 19.19 -16.18 -8.97
CA PHE A 324 19.81 -16.37 -10.29
C PHE A 324 19.93 -17.85 -10.69
N ILE A 325 19.90 -18.78 -9.74
CA ILE A 325 20.07 -20.23 -10.01
C ILE A 325 18.72 -20.91 -10.32
N ALA A 326 17.61 -20.24 -10.05
CA ALA A 326 16.24 -20.76 -10.28
C ALA A 326 15.51 -20.13 -11.48
N SER A 327 16.24 -19.43 -12.37
CA SER A 327 15.73 -18.86 -13.63
C SER A 327 16.09 -19.74 -14.82
#